data_AF-A0A0G2AKB5-F1
#
_entry.id   AF-A0A0G2AKB5-F1
#
_cell.length_a   1.000
_cell.length_b   1.000
_cell.length_c   1.000
_cell.angle_alpha   90.00
_cell.angle_beta   90.00
_cell.angle_gamma   90.00
#
_symmetry.space_group_name_H-M   'P 1'
#
loop_
_entity.id
_entity.type
_entity.pdbx_description
1 polymer ?
#
loop_
_entity_poly.entity_id
_entity_poly.type
_entity_poly.pdbx_seq_one_letter_code
_entity_poly.pdbx_strand_id
1 'polypeptide(L)'
;MGDYLKRIGLAAFVAVIFTAMVAATPAHAATVTAANDRPSALSAGQTAEHTLTFTTPTGATAGTTITVTFDAPFNTASIVEDDIDIADDGIDLTTSASACPAAETSVAIASDVITFTLCAGTTITAGSIITVEVGTIATSSGTGVNRITNPSGA
;
A
#
# COMPACT_ATOMS: atom_id res chain seq x y z
N MET A 1 51.84 -7.55 12.15
CA MET A 1 50.93 -7.00 11.12
C MET A 1 49.58 -7.75 11.08
N GLY A 2 49.58 -9.09 11.02
CA GLY A 2 48.35 -9.89 10.82
C GLY A 2 47.27 -9.78 11.93
N ASP A 3 47.65 -9.71 13.19
CA ASP A 3 46.67 -9.66 14.29
C ASP A 3 46.03 -8.28 14.48
N TYR A 4 46.71 -7.22 14.08
CA TYR A 4 46.19 -5.85 14.12
C TYR A 4 45.10 -5.63 13.06
N LEU A 5 45.31 -6.15 11.85
CA LEU A 5 44.33 -6.09 10.75
C LEU A 5 43.06 -6.91 11.05
N LYS A 6 43.19 -8.07 11.71
CA LYS A 6 42.05 -8.88 12.18
C LYS A 6 41.21 -8.15 13.24
N ARG A 7 41.86 -7.44 14.16
CA ARG A 7 41.19 -6.66 15.22
C ARG A 7 40.45 -5.44 14.65
N ILE A 8 41.02 -4.77 13.65
CA ILE A 8 40.37 -3.65 12.94
C ILE A 8 39.19 -4.16 12.11
N GLY A 9 39.34 -5.29 11.40
CA GLY A 9 38.25 -5.90 10.65
C GLY A 9 37.07 -6.32 11.54
N LEU A 10 37.34 -6.91 12.71
CA LEU A 10 36.32 -7.26 13.68
C LEU A 10 35.63 -6.02 14.27
N ALA A 11 36.38 -4.98 14.64
CA ALA A 11 35.82 -3.74 15.18
C ALA A 11 34.97 -2.99 14.13
N ALA A 12 35.38 -2.96 12.87
CA ALA A 12 34.61 -2.38 11.77
C ALA A 12 33.32 -3.18 11.49
N PHE A 13 33.40 -4.52 11.50
CA PHE A 13 32.23 -5.39 11.33
C PHE A 13 31.22 -5.23 12.47
N VAL A 14 31.69 -5.17 13.72
CA VAL A 14 30.84 -4.91 14.89
C VAL A 14 30.23 -3.52 14.82
N ALA A 15 30.97 -2.48 14.43
CA ALA A 15 30.45 -1.12 14.28
C ALA A 15 29.36 -1.03 13.18
N VAL A 16 29.53 -1.72 12.06
CA VAL A 16 28.52 -1.80 10.99
C VAL A 16 27.24 -2.50 11.49
N ILE A 17 27.37 -3.60 12.24
CA ILE A 17 26.23 -4.30 12.83
C ILE A 17 25.51 -3.43 13.87
N PHE A 18 26.24 -2.73 14.74
CA PHE A 18 25.64 -1.83 15.72
C PHE A 18 24.94 -0.64 15.06
N THR A 19 25.51 -0.09 13.98
CA THR A 19 24.88 1.01 13.22
C THR A 19 23.62 0.52 12.50
N ALA A 20 23.64 -0.69 11.95
CA ALA A 20 22.48 -1.31 11.31
C ALA A 20 21.36 -1.65 12.31
N MET A 21 21.69 -2.08 13.54
CA MET A 21 20.69 -2.34 14.58
C MET A 21 20.10 -1.07 15.21
N VAL A 22 20.86 0.04 15.26
CA VAL A 22 20.35 1.35 15.71
C VAL A 22 19.38 1.97 14.69
N ALA A 23 19.45 1.56 13.42
CA ALA A 23 18.58 2.07 12.35
C ALA A 23 17.20 1.37 12.27
N ALA A 24 16.99 0.24 12.97
CA ALA A 24 15.72 -0.47 12.95
C ALA A 24 14.77 0.06 14.04
N THR A 25 14.23 1.26 13.83
CA THR A 25 13.13 1.76 14.67
C THR A 25 11.83 1.05 14.29
N PRO A 26 11.00 0.61 15.26
CA PRO A 26 9.70 0.03 14.94
C PRO A 26 8.86 1.08 14.19
N ALA A 27 8.30 0.67 13.04
CA ALA A 27 7.31 1.47 12.33
C ALA A 27 5.92 1.08 12.85
N HIS A 28 5.11 2.07 13.19
CA HIS A 28 3.72 1.88 13.60
C HIS A 28 2.82 2.51 12.53
N ALA A 29 1.78 1.77 12.12
CA ALA A 29 0.74 2.33 11.28
C ALA A 29 -0.07 3.38 12.06
N ALA A 30 -0.45 4.47 11.41
CA ALA A 30 -1.35 5.45 12.01
C ALA A 30 -2.77 4.88 12.14
N THR A 31 -3.42 5.13 13.27
CA THR A 31 -4.82 4.69 13.49
C THR A 31 -5.78 5.58 12.70
N VAL A 32 -6.38 5.04 11.65
CA VAL A 32 -7.47 5.68 10.92
C VAL A 32 -8.72 5.77 11.81
N THR A 33 -9.26 6.98 12.00
CA THR A 33 -10.41 7.23 12.88
C THR A 33 -11.75 7.29 12.14
N ALA A 34 -11.72 7.47 10.82
CA ALA A 34 -12.89 7.42 9.95
C ALA A 34 -12.50 6.70 8.66
N ALA A 35 -13.19 5.60 8.37
CA ALA A 35 -13.06 4.83 7.15
C ALA A 35 -14.44 4.34 6.71
N ASN A 36 -14.65 4.23 5.40
CA ASN A 36 -15.84 3.68 4.79
C ASN A 36 -15.44 2.83 3.59
N ASP A 37 -16.13 1.70 3.38
CA ASP A 37 -16.11 0.95 2.12
C ASP A 37 -17.53 0.92 1.55
N ARG A 38 -17.68 1.24 0.27
CA ARG A 38 -18.95 1.18 -0.45
C ARG A 38 -18.83 0.20 -1.62
N PRO A 39 -19.25 -1.07 -1.44
CA PRO A 39 -19.34 -2.00 -2.55
C PRO A 39 -20.54 -1.70 -3.46
N SER A 40 -20.40 -1.96 -4.75
CA SER A 40 -21.50 -1.80 -5.73
C SER A 40 -22.62 -2.84 -5.56
N ALA A 41 -22.33 -3.97 -4.90
CA ALA A 41 -23.28 -5.05 -4.64
C ALA A 41 -23.02 -5.66 -3.25
N LEU A 42 -24.09 -6.02 -2.54
CA LEU A 42 -24.01 -6.62 -1.18
C LEU A 42 -24.44 -8.09 -1.14
N SER A 43 -24.94 -8.62 -2.26
CA SER A 43 -25.38 -10.01 -2.35
C SER A 43 -24.19 -10.96 -2.24
N ALA A 44 -24.41 -12.09 -1.55
CA ALA A 44 -23.40 -13.12 -1.37
C ALA A 44 -22.91 -13.68 -2.72
N GLY A 45 -21.60 -13.84 -2.85
CA GLY A 45 -20.96 -14.37 -4.06
C GLY A 45 -21.10 -13.52 -5.32
N GLN A 46 -21.64 -12.29 -5.23
CA GLN A 46 -21.64 -11.36 -6.36
C GLN A 46 -20.32 -10.60 -6.45
N THR A 47 -19.88 -10.31 -7.67
CA THR A 47 -18.77 -9.40 -7.90
C THR A 47 -19.20 -7.96 -7.61
N ALA A 48 -18.34 -7.20 -6.93
CA ALA A 48 -18.54 -5.81 -6.57
C ALA A 48 -17.30 -4.96 -6.92
N GLU A 49 -17.56 -3.72 -7.32
CA GLU A 49 -16.56 -2.65 -7.27
C GLU A 49 -16.55 -2.10 -5.85
N HIS A 50 -15.43 -1.57 -5.38
CA HIS A 50 -15.32 -0.97 -4.05
C HIS A 50 -14.81 0.46 -4.16
N THR A 51 -15.47 1.38 -3.46
CA THR A 51 -14.94 2.73 -3.20
C THR A 51 -14.66 2.84 -1.71
N LEU A 52 -13.39 2.78 -1.34
CA LEU A 52 -12.94 2.94 0.04
C LEU A 52 -12.49 4.37 0.26
N THR A 53 -12.92 4.98 1.37
CA THR A 53 -12.49 6.33 1.75
C THR A 53 -12.04 6.36 3.18
N PHE A 54 -10.93 7.03 3.46
CA PHE A 54 -10.44 7.25 4.81
C PHE A 54 -9.60 8.52 4.93
N THR A 55 -9.53 9.08 6.13
CA THR A 55 -8.67 10.24 6.40
C THR A 55 -7.35 9.78 6.99
N THR A 56 -6.24 10.24 6.40
CA THR A 56 -4.89 9.93 6.91
C THR A 56 -4.55 10.80 8.11
N PRO A 57 -4.38 10.26 9.34
CA PRO A 57 -4.16 11.10 10.52
C PRO A 57 -2.80 11.81 10.49
N THR A 58 -1.79 11.16 9.91
CA THR A 58 -0.40 11.64 9.88
C THR A 58 0.10 11.97 8.48
N GLY A 59 -0.71 11.73 7.44
CA GLY A 59 -0.26 11.73 6.06
C GLY A 59 0.68 10.57 5.75
N ALA A 60 1.34 10.63 4.60
CA ALA A 60 2.29 9.63 4.14
C ALA A 60 3.35 10.30 3.23
N THR A 61 4.60 9.87 3.33
CA THR A 61 5.72 10.41 2.53
C THR A 61 6.36 9.31 1.68
N ALA A 62 7.22 9.70 0.74
CA ALA A 62 7.97 8.76 -0.10
C ALA A 62 8.62 7.63 0.73
N GLY A 63 8.46 6.39 0.26
CA GLY A 63 8.96 5.18 0.91
C GLY A 63 8.05 4.62 2.02
N THR A 64 6.97 5.31 2.37
CA THR A 64 5.94 4.78 3.29
C THR A 64 4.83 4.07 2.53
N THR A 65 4.07 3.24 3.26
CA THR A 65 3.02 2.41 2.67
C THR A 65 1.64 2.75 3.22
N ILE A 66 0.65 2.65 2.35
CA ILE A 66 -0.77 2.53 2.71
C ILE A 66 -1.20 1.12 2.37
N THR A 67 -1.90 0.44 3.27
CA THR A 67 -2.35 -0.93 3.07
C THR A 67 -3.86 -1.05 3.24
N VAL A 68 -4.52 -1.66 2.27
CA VAL A 68 -5.92 -2.08 2.34
C VAL A 68 -5.93 -3.61 2.42
N THR A 69 -6.60 -4.15 3.43
CA THR A 69 -6.73 -5.60 3.62
C THR A 69 -8.21 -5.96 3.55
N PHE A 70 -8.54 -6.87 2.64
CA PHE A 70 -9.84 -7.53 2.61
C PHE A 70 -9.80 -8.77 3.50
N ASP A 71 -10.91 -9.07 4.17
CA ASP A 71 -11.03 -10.32 4.92
C ASP A 71 -10.99 -11.52 3.95
N ALA A 72 -10.39 -12.62 4.39
CA ALA A 72 -10.18 -13.83 3.59
C ALA A 72 -11.42 -14.40 2.84
N PRO A 73 -12.68 -14.21 3.29
CA PRO A 73 -13.85 -14.65 2.52
C PRO A 73 -14.14 -13.83 1.25
N PHE A 74 -13.55 -12.63 1.09
CA PHE A 74 -13.58 -11.90 -0.16
C PHE A 74 -12.59 -12.51 -1.16
N ASN A 75 -13.00 -12.71 -2.41
CA ASN A 75 -12.08 -13.19 -3.43
C ASN A 75 -11.46 -12.01 -4.17
N THR A 76 -10.16 -11.81 -3.92
CA THR A 76 -9.32 -10.75 -4.51
C THR A 76 -8.37 -11.29 -5.60
N ALA A 77 -8.38 -12.59 -5.89
CA ALA A 77 -7.31 -13.27 -6.63
C ALA A 77 -7.15 -12.82 -8.10
N SER A 78 -8.19 -12.22 -8.69
CA SER A 78 -8.15 -11.70 -10.06
C SER A 78 -7.71 -10.24 -10.14
N ILE A 79 -7.64 -9.52 -9.01
CA ILE A 79 -7.33 -8.09 -9.00
C ILE A 79 -5.87 -7.90 -9.39
N VAL A 80 -5.64 -7.00 -10.34
CA VAL A 80 -4.33 -6.51 -10.74
C VAL A 80 -4.26 -4.99 -10.55
N GLU A 81 -3.10 -4.39 -10.81
CA GLU A 81 -2.91 -2.96 -10.59
C GLU A 81 -3.85 -2.09 -11.44
N ASP A 82 -4.13 -2.45 -12.70
CA ASP A 82 -5.09 -1.73 -13.54
C ASP A 82 -6.52 -1.69 -12.97
N ASP A 83 -6.84 -2.57 -12.00
CA ASP A 83 -8.12 -2.59 -11.30
C ASP A 83 -8.13 -1.70 -10.04
N ILE A 84 -7.07 -0.93 -9.77
CA ILE A 84 -6.90 -0.18 -8.53
C ILE A 84 -6.43 1.24 -8.83
N ASP A 85 -7.21 2.23 -8.40
CA ASP A 85 -6.79 3.63 -8.35
C ASP A 85 -6.70 4.14 -6.91
N ILE A 86 -5.85 5.15 -6.68
CA ILE A 86 -5.76 5.88 -5.42
C ILE A 86 -5.74 7.38 -5.70
N ALA A 87 -6.55 8.13 -4.97
CA ALA A 87 -6.64 9.58 -5.06
C ALA A 87 -6.39 10.24 -3.70
N ASP A 88 -5.70 11.39 -3.73
CA ASP A 88 -5.47 12.30 -2.62
C ASP A 88 -6.35 13.55 -2.77
N ASP A 89 -7.29 13.75 -1.85
CA ASP A 89 -8.23 14.88 -1.84
C ASP A 89 -8.97 15.07 -3.20
N GLY A 90 -9.26 13.94 -3.86
CA GLY A 90 -9.98 13.88 -5.14
C GLY A 90 -9.11 14.07 -6.39
N ILE A 91 -7.79 14.09 -6.23
CA ILE A 91 -6.82 14.08 -7.33
C ILE A 91 -6.16 12.71 -7.39
N ASP A 92 -6.27 12.04 -8.54
CA ASP A 92 -5.64 10.74 -8.73
C ASP A 92 -4.12 10.84 -8.64
N LEU A 93 -3.52 9.85 -7.97
CA LEU A 93 -2.10 9.58 -8.04
C LEU A 93 -1.88 8.49 -9.08
N THR A 94 -0.92 8.70 -9.98
CA THR A 94 -0.54 7.67 -10.94
C THR A 94 -0.03 6.42 -10.23
N THR A 95 -0.46 5.24 -10.68
CA THR A 95 -0.10 3.94 -10.14
C THR A 95 0.75 3.12 -11.11
N SER A 96 1.50 2.15 -10.58
CA SER A 96 2.19 1.15 -11.38
C SER A 96 2.42 -0.13 -10.58
N ALA A 97 2.29 -1.29 -11.23
CA ALA A 97 2.70 -2.57 -10.65
C ALA A 97 4.23 -2.70 -10.47
N SER A 98 5.02 -1.82 -11.13
CA SER A 98 6.48 -1.82 -11.00
C SER A 98 6.92 -1.07 -9.74
N ALA A 99 8.04 -1.50 -9.15
CA ALA A 99 8.63 -0.77 -8.03
C ALA A 99 8.95 0.69 -8.40
N CYS A 100 8.87 1.57 -7.41
CA CYS A 100 9.22 2.99 -7.58
C CYS A 100 10.57 3.19 -8.27
N PRO A 101 10.72 4.19 -9.16
CA PRO A 101 9.78 5.29 -9.43
C PRO A 101 9.11 5.20 -10.82
N ALA A 102 8.30 4.16 -11.09
CA ALA A 102 7.55 4.09 -12.35
C ALA A 102 6.32 5.03 -12.41
N ALA A 103 5.76 5.39 -11.26
CA ALA A 103 4.62 6.27 -11.08
C ALA A 103 4.72 7.00 -9.72
N GLU A 104 3.70 7.78 -9.35
CA GLU A 104 3.63 8.42 -8.02
C GLU A 104 3.45 7.40 -6.89
N THR A 105 2.78 6.28 -7.18
CA THR A 105 2.56 5.18 -6.23
C THR A 105 2.83 3.84 -6.90
N SER A 106 3.58 2.94 -6.28
CA SER A 106 3.63 1.54 -6.73
C SER A 106 2.58 0.71 -5.99
N VAL A 107 1.88 -0.17 -6.71
CA VAL A 107 0.85 -1.05 -6.15
C VAL A 107 1.33 -2.50 -6.19
N ALA A 108 1.30 -3.16 -5.04
CA ALA A 108 1.57 -4.59 -4.92
C ALA A 108 0.37 -5.29 -4.29
N ILE A 109 -0.04 -6.41 -4.88
CA ILE A 109 -1.18 -7.21 -4.41
C ILE A 109 -0.62 -8.58 -4.02
N ALA A 110 -0.83 -8.98 -2.78
CA ALA A 110 -0.40 -10.27 -2.27
C ALA A 110 -1.48 -10.85 -1.35
N SER A 111 -2.05 -11.99 -1.74
CA SER A 111 -3.26 -12.52 -1.12
C SER A 111 -4.35 -11.43 -1.09
N ASP A 112 -4.91 -11.13 0.07
CA ASP A 112 -6.00 -10.16 0.25
C ASP A 112 -5.51 -8.76 0.65
N VAL A 113 -4.22 -8.48 0.48
CA VAL A 113 -3.61 -7.19 0.85
C VAL A 113 -3.17 -6.43 -0.40
N ILE A 114 -3.72 -5.22 -0.55
CA ILE A 114 -3.26 -4.21 -1.48
C ILE A 114 -2.30 -3.28 -0.75
N THR A 115 -1.07 -3.17 -1.23
CA THR A 115 -0.03 -2.30 -0.68
C THR A 115 0.32 -1.22 -1.68
N PHE A 116 0.05 0.03 -1.31
CA PHE A 116 0.49 1.21 -2.01
C PHE A 116 1.79 1.69 -1.38
N THR A 117 2.84 1.91 -2.17
CA THR A 117 4.09 2.54 -1.71
C THR A 117 4.26 3.87 -2.42
N LEU A 118 4.36 4.96 -1.65
CA LEU A 118 4.56 6.29 -2.22
C LEU A 118 5.97 6.39 -2.79
N CYS A 119 6.08 6.81 -4.04
CA CYS A 119 7.35 6.94 -4.71
C CYS A 119 8.04 8.28 -4.41
N ALA A 120 9.31 8.39 -4.77
CA ALA A 120 10.08 9.60 -4.56
C ALA A 120 9.41 10.80 -5.24
N GLY A 121 9.17 11.87 -4.48
CA GLY A 121 8.48 13.07 -4.97
C GLY A 121 6.99 13.14 -4.62
N THR A 122 6.38 12.04 -4.18
CA THR A 122 4.97 11.99 -3.79
C THR A 122 4.83 12.13 -2.27
N THR A 123 3.85 12.92 -1.82
CA THR A 123 3.54 13.13 -0.40
C THR A 123 2.05 13.39 -0.25
N ILE A 124 1.46 12.71 0.73
CA ILE A 124 0.09 12.91 1.21
C ILE A 124 0.17 13.67 2.53
N THR A 125 -0.60 14.74 2.67
CA THR A 125 -0.57 15.58 3.87
C THR A 125 -1.41 14.97 5.00
N ALA A 126 -1.06 15.27 6.25
CA ALA A 126 -1.90 14.91 7.39
C ALA A 126 -3.29 15.54 7.27
N GLY A 127 -4.33 14.72 7.47
CA GLY A 127 -5.73 15.12 7.34
C GLY A 127 -6.30 14.96 5.94
N SER A 128 -5.50 14.58 4.94
CA SER A 128 -6.00 14.33 3.59
C SER A 128 -6.93 13.13 3.53
N ILE A 129 -7.92 13.22 2.63
CA ILE A 129 -8.89 12.17 2.35
C ILE A 129 -8.35 11.32 1.21
N ILE A 130 -8.10 10.06 1.51
CA ILE A 130 -7.71 9.06 0.52
C ILE A 130 -8.95 8.33 0.04
N THR A 131 -9.08 8.25 -1.29
CA THR A 131 -10.05 7.40 -1.97
C THR A 131 -9.30 6.29 -2.68
N VAL A 132 -9.70 5.05 -2.45
CA VAL A 132 -9.23 3.88 -3.21
C VAL A 132 -10.41 3.32 -3.97
N GLU A 133 -10.24 3.16 -5.28
CA GLU A 133 -11.23 2.53 -6.15
C GLU A 133 -10.71 1.17 -6.58
N VAL A 134 -11.56 0.15 -6.45
CA VAL A 134 -11.24 -1.21 -6.90
C VAL A 134 -12.29 -1.71 -7.88
N GLY A 135 -11.82 -2.14 -9.04
CA GLY A 135 -12.57 -2.81 -10.08
C GLY A 135 -12.76 -1.95 -11.33
N THR A 136 -13.87 -2.12 -12.04
CA THR A 136 -14.14 -1.47 -13.33
C THR A 136 -14.33 0.05 -13.28
N ILE A 137 -14.37 0.64 -12.08
CA ILE A 137 -14.37 2.10 -11.88
C ILE A 137 -12.97 2.71 -11.83
N ALA A 138 -11.92 1.90 -11.61
CA ALA A 138 -10.54 2.35 -11.71
C ALA A 138 -10.20 2.63 -13.18
N THR A 139 -9.92 3.89 -13.50
CA THR A 139 -9.70 4.39 -14.87
C THR A 139 -8.53 5.36 -15.03
N SER A 140 -7.78 5.67 -13.97
CA SER A 140 -6.76 6.72 -13.99
C SER A 140 -5.43 6.26 -14.57
N SER A 141 -4.91 5.13 -14.10
CA SER A 141 -3.62 4.57 -14.54
C SER A 141 -3.74 3.34 -15.45
N GLY A 142 -4.97 2.94 -15.72
CA GLY A 142 -5.36 1.78 -16.51
C GLY A 142 -6.87 1.79 -16.71
N THR A 143 -7.46 0.69 -17.14
CA THR A 143 -8.92 0.52 -17.04
C THR A 143 -9.19 -0.84 -16.45
N GLY A 144 -9.78 -0.83 -15.26
CA GLY A 144 -10.11 -2.04 -14.54
C GLY A 144 -11.07 -2.93 -15.33
N VAL A 145 -10.87 -4.23 -15.22
CA VAL A 145 -11.69 -5.26 -15.86
C VAL A 145 -12.13 -6.35 -14.89
N ASN A 146 -11.46 -6.48 -13.75
CA ASN A 146 -11.80 -7.43 -12.70
C ASN A 146 -12.54 -6.73 -11.55
N ARG A 147 -13.18 -7.52 -10.68
CA ARG A 147 -13.95 -7.04 -9.53
C ARG A 147 -13.80 -8.04 -8.39
N ILE A 148 -13.90 -7.58 -7.14
CA ILE A 148 -13.82 -8.45 -5.97
C ILE A 148 -15.11 -9.25 -5.86
N THR A 149 -15.04 -10.54 -5.57
CA THR A 149 -16.26 -11.33 -5.27
C THR A 149 -16.55 -11.30 -3.78
N ASN A 150 -17.77 -10.90 -3.43
CA ASN A 150 -18.26 -10.90 -2.05
C ASN A 150 -18.22 -12.31 -1.43
N PRO A 151 -18.14 -12.41 -0.09
CA PRO A 151 -18.27 -13.68 0.62
C PRO A 151 -19.54 -14.43 0.19
N SER A 152 -19.45 -15.75 0.02
CA SER A 152 -20.58 -16.59 -0.39
C SER A 152 -21.59 -16.88 0.73
N GLY A 153 -21.31 -16.43 1.95
CA GLY A 153 -22.12 -16.63 3.15
C GLY A 153 -21.36 -16.19 4.40
N ALA A 154 -22.06 -16.10 5.53
CA ALA A 154 -21.48 -15.88 6.85
C ALA A 154 -20.96 -17.19 7.47
#